data_AF-A0A3C0T717-F1
#
_entry.id   AF-A0A3C0T717-F1
#
_cell.length_a   1.000
_cell.length_b   1.000
_cell.length_c   1.000
_cell.angle_alpha   90.00
_cell.angle_beta   90.00
_cell.angle_gamma   90.00
#
_symmetry.space_group_name_H-M   'P 1'
#
loop_
_entity.id
_entity.type
_entity.pdbx_description
1 polymer ?
#
loop_
_entity_poly.entity_id
_entity_poly.type
_entity_poly.pdbx_seq_one_letter_code
_entity_poly.pdbx_strand_id
1 'polypeptide(L)'
;MRAPEPGNSPLNHYTLMPSHLRRPFSTEELKDMAWHEPLSFSKNCPVMRIPSNGPVGRTPELFETRLFDIENDPDQTQPLNDPVVEQEMIDKMVRVMRQNDAPQEQFERLGLTIPGN
;
A
#
# COMPACT_ATOMS: atom_id res chain seq x y z
N MET A 1 -11.95 -4.07 -0.08
CA MET A 1 -10.55 -3.93 -0.56
C MET A 1 -10.52 -2.90 -1.68
N ARG A 2 -9.68 -1.88 -1.58
CA ARG A 2 -9.39 -0.97 -2.69
C ARG A 2 -8.23 -1.53 -3.49
N ALA A 3 -8.42 -1.70 -4.79
CA ALA A 3 -7.35 -2.14 -5.68
C ALA A 3 -6.36 -0.99 -5.94
N PRO A 4 -5.08 -1.31 -6.19
CA PRO A 4 -4.13 -0.32 -6.71
C PRO A 4 -4.49 0.07 -8.15
N GLU A 5 -3.94 1.18 -8.61
CA GLU A 5 -3.93 1.52 -10.03
C GLU A 5 -3.28 0.37 -10.84
N PRO A 6 -3.60 0.21 -12.15
CA PRO A 6 -3.15 -0.93 -12.96
C PRO A 6 -1.64 -1.17 -12.95
N GLY A 7 -0.83 -0.13 -12.72
CA GLY A 7 0.62 -0.23 -12.61
C GLY A 7 1.14 -0.75 -11.26
N ASN A 8 0.30 -0.82 -10.22
CA ASN A 8 0.62 -1.22 -8.84
C ASN A 8 1.99 -0.71 -8.36
N SER A 9 2.28 0.54 -8.69
CA SER A 9 3.54 1.22 -8.46
C SER A 9 3.24 2.69 -8.18
N PRO A 10 4.13 3.41 -7.48
CA PRO A 10 5.42 2.97 -6.91
C PRO A 10 5.32 2.00 -5.72
N LEU A 11 6.38 1.21 -5.49
CA LEU A 11 6.52 0.29 -4.35
C LEU A 11 7.94 0.36 -3.80
N ASN A 12 8.07 0.40 -2.47
CA ASN A 12 9.36 0.38 -1.78
C ASN A 12 9.32 -0.51 -0.55
N HIS A 13 10.47 -1.09 -0.21
CA HIS A 13 10.72 -1.67 1.09
C HIS A 13 11.38 -0.63 1.99
N TYR A 14 10.86 -0.46 3.21
CA TYR A 14 11.46 0.35 4.27
C TYR A 14 11.97 -0.58 5.37
N THR A 15 13.29 -0.71 5.52
CA THR A 15 13.88 -1.66 6.46
C THR A 15 15.25 -1.23 6.98
N LEU A 16 15.59 -1.64 8.20
CA LEU A 16 16.95 -1.57 8.75
C LEU A 16 17.75 -2.87 8.51
N MET A 17 17.06 -3.94 8.12
CA MET A 17 17.66 -5.25 7.83
C MET A 17 17.46 -5.58 6.35
N PRO A 18 18.52 -5.60 5.53
CA PRO A 18 18.41 -5.82 4.09
C PRO A 18 18.25 -7.32 3.81
N SER A 19 17.10 -7.87 4.18
CA SER A 19 16.69 -9.22 3.82
C SER A 19 15.19 -9.29 3.52
N HIS A 20 14.83 -10.06 2.50
CA HIS A 20 13.46 -10.58 2.38
C HIS A 20 13.22 -11.67 3.42
N LEU A 21 11.97 -12.09 3.59
CA LEU A 21 11.59 -13.13 4.57
C LEU A 21 12.34 -14.47 4.39
N ARG A 22 12.69 -14.83 3.16
CA ARG A 22 13.29 -16.14 2.82
C ARG A 22 14.69 -16.06 2.20
N ARG A 23 15.19 -14.86 1.89
CA ARG A 23 16.46 -14.65 1.18
C ARG A 23 17.01 -13.24 1.43
N PRO A 24 18.32 -13.00 1.30
CA PRO A 24 18.84 -11.63 1.20
C PRO A 24 18.30 -10.91 -0.06
N PHE A 25 18.35 -9.58 -0.06
CA PHE A 25 18.18 -8.81 -1.30
C PHE A 25 19.32 -9.13 -2.28
N SER A 26 19.03 -9.12 -3.58
CA SER A 26 20.07 -9.24 -4.59
C SER A 26 20.86 -7.93 -4.73
N THR A 27 22.03 -8.00 -5.38
CA THR A 27 22.84 -6.83 -5.69
C THR A 27 22.11 -5.83 -6.59
N GLU A 28 21.24 -6.31 -7.48
CA GLU A 28 20.42 -5.49 -8.37
C GLU A 28 19.35 -4.73 -7.58
N GLU A 29 18.68 -5.37 -6.63
CA GLU A 29 17.69 -4.70 -5.77
C GLU A 29 18.36 -3.61 -4.91
N LEU A 30 19.55 -3.89 -4.37
CA LEU A 30 20.27 -2.96 -3.50
C LEU A 30 20.96 -1.80 -4.25
N LYS A 31 21.13 -1.92 -5.58
CA LYS A 31 21.84 -0.91 -6.39
C LYS A 31 21.16 0.47 -6.32
N ASP A 32 19.84 0.48 -6.28
CA ASP A 32 19.02 1.70 -6.25
C ASP A 32 18.51 2.03 -4.84
N MET A 33 19.11 1.42 -3.80
CA MET A 33 18.78 1.72 -2.41
C MET A 33 19.16 3.17 -2.06
N ALA A 34 18.25 3.84 -1.35
CA ALA A 34 18.50 5.15 -0.77
C ALA A 34 18.22 5.15 0.74
N TRP A 35 18.91 6.02 1.47
CA TRP A 35 18.51 6.32 2.84
C TRP A 35 17.21 7.13 2.84
N HIS A 36 16.34 6.82 3.79
CA HIS A 36 15.14 7.57 4.07
C HIS A 36 15.20 8.09 5.49
N GLU A 37 14.71 9.31 5.67
CA GLU A 37 14.54 9.91 6.99
C GLU A 37 13.70 9.01 7.91
N PRO A 38 13.82 9.16 9.24
CA PRO A 38 13.04 8.36 10.16
C PRO A 38 11.54 8.46 9.89
N LEU A 39 10.87 7.31 9.88
CA LEU A 39 9.42 7.22 9.91
C LEU A 39 8.95 7.49 11.35
N SER A 40 7.71 7.92 11.53
CA SER A 40 7.18 8.25 12.88
C SER A 40 7.30 7.10 13.88
N PHE A 41 7.24 5.87 13.39
CA PHE A 41 7.39 4.65 14.19
C PHE A 41 8.82 4.09 14.22
N SER A 42 9.79 4.67 13.49
CA SER A 42 11.18 4.19 13.46
C SER A 42 12.05 4.77 14.59
N LYS A 43 11.47 5.48 15.56
CA LYS A 43 12.14 5.99 16.77
C LYS A 43 13.40 6.82 16.45
N ASN A 44 13.29 7.72 15.48
CA ASN A 44 14.40 8.56 14.99
C ASN A 44 15.55 7.80 14.30
N CYS A 45 15.38 6.50 14.03
CA CYS A 45 16.36 5.76 13.23
C CYS A 45 16.03 5.91 11.74
N PRO A 46 17.01 6.29 10.89
CA PRO A 46 16.83 6.27 9.45
C PRO A 46 16.66 4.83 8.96
N VAL A 47 16.02 4.65 7.81
CA VAL A 47 15.77 3.31 7.22
C VAL A 47 16.27 3.27 5.78
N MET A 48 16.58 2.08 5.28
CA MET A 48 16.81 1.91 3.85
C MET A 48 15.46 1.91 3.14
N ARG A 49 15.35 2.70 2.06
CA ARG A 49 14.28 2.63 1.07
C ARG A 49 14.82 1.92 -0.17
N ILE A 50 14.28 0.76 -0.46
CA ILE A 50 14.70 -0.08 -1.58
C ILE A 50 13.53 -0.19 -2.58
N PRO A 51 13.66 0.31 -3.81
CA PRO A 51 12.63 0.15 -4.85
C PRO A 51 12.28 -1.32 -5.04
N SER A 52 10.98 -1.58 -5.18
CA SER A 52 10.44 -2.93 -5.37
C SER A 52 9.56 -2.95 -6.61
N ASN A 53 9.65 -4.02 -7.38
CA ASN A 53 8.75 -4.25 -8.51
C ASN A 53 7.50 -5.05 -8.10
N GLY A 54 7.29 -5.25 -6.80
CA GLY A 54 6.25 -6.11 -6.25
C GLY A 54 6.44 -7.58 -6.63
N PRO A 55 5.58 -8.49 -6.15
CA PRO A 55 5.54 -9.84 -6.68
C PRO A 55 5.15 -9.79 -8.17
N VAL A 56 6.09 -10.17 -9.05
CA VAL A 56 5.82 -10.37 -10.48
C VAL A 56 4.81 -11.52 -10.63
N GLY A 57 3.62 -11.17 -11.11
CA GLY A 57 2.54 -12.11 -11.44
C GLY A 57 1.62 -12.46 -10.27
N ARG A 58 0.45 -11.82 -10.19
CA ARG A 58 -0.76 -12.38 -9.54
C ARG A 58 -2.02 -11.87 -10.22
N THR A 59 -3.10 -12.62 -9.98
CA THR A 59 -4.35 -12.71 -10.74
C THR A 59 -5.09 -11.37 -10.93
N PRO A 60 -5.89 -11.24 -12.02
CA PRO A 60 -6.67 -10.03 -12.31
C PRO A 60 -7.56 -9.56 -11.15
N GLU A 61 -8.03 -10.48 -10.30
CA GLU A 61 -8.92 -10.16 -9.18
C GLU A 61 -8.29 -9.24 -8.14
N LEU A 62 -6.96 -9.17 -8.03
CA LEU A 62 -6.27 -8.25 -7.12
C LEU A 62 -6.30 -6.78 -7.60
N PHE A 63 -6.74 -6.55 -8.83
CA PHE A 63 -6.88 -5.22 -9.44
C PHE A 63 -8.33 -4.73 -9.46
N GLU A 64 -9.24 -5.47 -8.82
CA GLU A 64 -10.65 -5.05 -8.70
C GLU A 64 -10.94 -4.52 -7.30
N THR A 65 -11.51 -3.33 -7.22
CA THR A 65 -12.04 -2.81 -5.96
C THR A 65 -13.32 -3.56 -5.61
N ARG A 66 -13.40 -4.04 -4.37
CA ARG A 66 -14.57 -4.77 -3.85
C ARG A 66 -14.97 -4.24 -2.49
N LEU A 67 -16.28 -4.09 -2.30
CA LEU A 67 -16.90 -3.72 -1.04
C LEU A 67 -17.91 -4.80 -0.66
N PHE A 68 -18.08 -5.09 0.63
CA PHE A 68 -19.01 -6.11 1.12
C PHE A 68 -19.70 -5.59 2.38
N ASP A 69 -20.97 -5.95 2.54
CA ASP A 69 -21.71 -5.76 3.78
C ASP A 69 -21.53 -7.01 4.64
N ILE A 70 -20.70 -6.93 5.67
CA ILE A 70 -20.36 -8.09 6.50
C ILE A 70 -21.54 -8.52 7.39
N GLU A 71 -22.50 -7.64 7.67
CA GLU A 71 -23.68 -8.02 8.47
C GLU A 71 -24.64 -8.90 7.67
N ASN A 72 -24.85 -8.57 6.39
CA ASN A 72 -25.78 -9.27 5.51
C ASN A 72 -25.12 -10.32 4.60
N ASP A 73 -23.82 -10.23 4.35
CA ASP A 73 -23.01 -11.14 3.53
C ASP A 73 -21.69 -11.48 4.26
N PRO A 74 -21.76 -12.26 5.36
CA PRO A 74 -20.58 -12.61 6.16
C PRO A 74 -19.55 -13.43 5.37
N ASP A 75 -20.00 -14.17 4.36
CA ASP A 75 -19.15 -15.01 3.49
C ASP A 75 -18.56 -14.24 2.29
N GLN A 76 -18.87 -12.94 2.14
CA GLN A 76 -18.34 -12.06 1.08
C GLN A 76 -18.59 -12.60 -0.34
N THR A 77 -19.78 -13.13 -0.57
CA THR A 77 -20.19 -13.75 -1.84
C THR A 77 -20.84 -12.75 -2.80
N GLN A 78 -21.32 -11.62 -2.29
CA GLN A 78 -22.06 -10.61 -3.03
C GLN A 78 -21.42 -9.22 -2.86
N PRO A 79 -20.55 -8.80 -3.81
CA PRO A 79 -19.93 -7.49 -3.72
C PRO A 79 -20.99 -6.38 -3.83
N LEU A 80 -20.88 -5.39 -2.95
CA LEU A 80 -21.68 -4.18 -2.92
C LEU A 80 -21.10 -3.16 -3.91
N ASN A 81 -21.95 -2.70 -4.82
CA ASN A 81 -21.62 -1.63 -5.78
C ASN A 81 -22.38 -0.36 -5.41
N ASP A 82 -21.92 0.32 -4.36
CA ASP A 82 -22.48 1.60 -3.90
C ASP A 82 -21.37 2.67 -3.87
N PRO A 83 -21.38 3.63 -4.82
CA PRO A 83 -20.36 4.68 -4.89
C PRO A 83 -20.31 5.59 -3.66
N VAL A 84 -21.44 5.78 -2.97
CA VAL A 84 -21.50 6.62 -1.76
C VAL A 84 -20.78 5.93 -0.62
N VAL A 85 -21.08 4.65 -0.39
CA VAL A 85 -20.41 3.86 0.64
C VAL A 85 -18.94 3.63 0.29
N GLU A 86 -18.60 3.41 -0.98
CA GLU A 86 -17.20 3.32 -1.42
C GLU A 86 -16.42 4.60 -1.06
N GLN A 87 -16.97 5.78 -1.33
CA GLN A 87 -16.33 7.05 -0.99
C GLN A 87 -16.16 7.21 0.52
N GLU A 88 -17.17 6.85 1.33
CA GLU A 88 -17.04 6.88 2.80
C GLU A 88 -15.91 5.96 3.30
N MET A 89 -15.75 4.78 2.69
CA MET A 89 -14.66 3.86 3.04
C MET A 89 -13.29 4.40 2.61
N ILE A 90 -13.22 5.05 1.45
CA ILE A 90 -12.01 5.73 0.97
C ILE A 90 -11.60 6.83 1.97
N ASP A 91 -12.54 7.65 2.42
CA ASP A 91 -12.25 8.74 3.36
C ASP A 91 -11.74 8.21 4.70
N LYS A 92 -12.35 7.14 5.22
CA LYS A 92 -11.89 6.43 6.43
C LYS A 92 -10.48 5.87 6.25
N MET A 93 -10.21 5.24 5.10
CA MET A 93 -8.89 4.69 4.77
C MET A 93 -7.83 5.80 4.70
N VAL A 94 -8.08 6.89 3.97
CA VAL A 94 -7.18 8.04 3.86
C VAL A 94 -6.86 8.64 5.22
N ARG A 95 -7.88 8.77 6.10
CA ARG A 95 -7.69 9.25 7.48
C ARG A 95 -6.72 8.38 8.25
N VAL A 96 -6.90 7.05 8.24
CA VAL A 96 -6.02 6.12 8.96
C VAL A 96 -4.62 6.09 8.35
N MET A 97 -4.50 6.15 7.01
CA MET A 97 -3.20 6.23 6.33
C MET A 97 -2.40 7.44 6.80
N ARG A 98 -3.02 8.62 6.93
CA ARG A 98 -2.37 9.83 7.46
C ARG A 98 -1.93 9.66 8.91
N GLN A 99 -2.81 9.10 9.75
CA GLN A 99 -2.50 8.89 11.17
C GLN A 99 -1.30 7.97 11.39
N ASN A 100 -0.95 7.16 10.40
CA ASN A 100 0.19 6.24 10.44
C ASN A 100 1.37 6.71 9.57
N ASP A 101 1.36 7.97 9.13
CA ASP A 101 2.38 8.57 8.26
C ASP A 101 2.70 7.71 7.04
N ALA A 102 1.65 7.17 6.41
CA ALA A 102 1.79 6.44 5.16
C ALA A 102 2.49 7.34 4.13
N PRO A 103 3.55 6.83 3.46
CA PRO A 103 4.28 7.64 2.51
C PRO A 103 3.39 8.00 1.30
N GLN A 104 3.63 9.18 0.72
CA GLN A 104 2.85 9.74 -0.41
C GLN A 104 2.64 8.73 -1.55
N GLU A 105 3.67 7.96 -1.86
CA GLU A 105 3.70 6.93 -2.88
C GLU A 105 2.62 5.85 -2.71
N GLN A 106 2.11 5.60 -1.48
CA GLN A 106 0.98 4.70 -1.27
C GLN A 106 -0.36 5.30 -1.65
N PHE A 107 -0.54 6.61 -1.54
CA PHE A 107 -1.74 7.28 -2.03
C PHE A 107 -1.76 7.24 -3.56
N GLU A 108 -0.62 7.51 -4.19
CA GLU A 108 -0.43 7.44 -5.65
C GLU A 108 -0.72 6.03 -6.18
N ARG A 109 -0.16 5.00 -5.52
CA ARG A 109 -0.41 3.60 -5.89
C ARG A 109 -1.88 3.21 -5.84
N LEU A 110 -2.68 3.82 -4.96
CA LEU A 110 -4.12 3.54 -4.81
C LEU A 110 -5.03 4.48 -5.62
N GLY A 111 -4.45 5.42 -6.38
CA GLY A 111 -5.21 6.43 -7.14
C GLY A 111 -5.94 7.44 -6.25
N LEU A 112 -5.46 7.67 -5.02
CA LEU A 112 -6.10 8.53 -4.04
C LEU A 112 -5.47 9.92 -4.06
N THR A 113 -6.30 10.95 -4.17
CA THR A 113 -5.84 12.33 -3.93
C THR A 113 -5.49 12.49 -2.46
N ILE A 114 -4.39 13.17 -2.16
CA ILE A 114 -4.09 13.66 -0.81
C ILE A 114 -4.86 14.97 -0.65
N PRO A 115 -6.02 15.05 0.05
CA PRO A 115 -6.64 16.34 0.36
C PRO A 115 -5.62 17.22 1.11
N GLY A 116 -5.41 18.45 0.66
CA GLY A 116 -4.33 19.33 1.13
C GLY A 116 -4.14 19.33 2.65
N ASN A 117 -2.86 19.39 3.06
CA ASN A 117 -2.46 19.61 4.46
C ASN A 117 -3.04 20.91 5.01
#